data_AF-A0A1T4ZQH1-F1
#
_entry.id   AF-A0A1T4ZQH1-F1
#
_cell.length_a   1.000
_cell.length_b   1.000
_cell.length_c   1.000
_cell.angle_alpha   90.00
_cell.angle_beta   90.00
_cell.angle_gamma   90.00
#
_symmetry.space_group_name_H-M   'P 1'
#
loop_
_entity.id
_entity.type
_entity.pdbx_description
1 polymer ?
#
loop_
_entity_poly.entity_id
_entity_poly.type
_entity_poly.pdbx_seq_one_letter_code
_entity_poly.pdbx_strand_id
1 'polypeptide(L)' 'MDVELQVLKHLARDAQSTTRVIDEYCAEYKDLFKEVRSYECFKYLHLGIIAPIKRKSWSLAAF' A
#
# COMPACT_ATOMS: atom_id res chain seq x y z
N MET A 1 -13.43 -26.84 -18.72
CA MET A 1 -12.87 -26.83 -17.36
C MET A 1 -12.22 -25.47 -17.14
N ASP A 2 -13.01 -24.43 -16.80
CA ASP A 2 -12.46 -23.07 -16.63
C ASP A 2 -13.18 -22.20 -15.57
N VAL A 3 -14.31 -22.66 -15.03
CA VAL A 3 -15.10 -21.88 -14.08
C VAL A 3 -14.39 -21.73 -12.72
N GLU A 4 -13.76 -22.79 -12.21
CA GLU A 4 -13.01 -22.75 -10.94
C GLU A 4 -11.78 -21.83 -10.99
N LEU A 5 -11.07 -21.82 -12.13
CA LEU A 5 -9.93 -20.91 -12.36
C LEU A 5 -10.37 -19.44 -12.49
N GLN A 6 -11.56 -19.18 -13.03
CA GLN A 6 -12.11 -17.83 -13.12
C GLN A 6 -12.57 -17.30 -11.76
N VAL A 7 -13.13 -18.16 -10.91
CA VAL A 7 -13.52 -17.81 -9.53
C VAL A 7 -12.29 -17.50 -8.67
N LEU A 8 -11.21 -18.28 -8.79
CA LEU A 8 -9.93 -17.99 -8.12
C LEU A 8 -9.33 -16.63 -8.49
N LYS A 9 -9.52 -16.16 -9.74
CA LYS A 9 -9.05 -14.83 -10.19
C LYS A 9 -9.80 -13.66 -9.54
N HIS A 10 -11.02 -13.88 -9.06
CA HIS A 10 -11.85 -12.86 -8.41
C HIS A 10 -11.85 -13.01 -6.89
N LEU A 11 -11.08 -13.98 -6.37
CA LEU A 11 -10.92 -14.16 -4.94
C LEU A 11 -10.22 -12.92 -4.35
N ALA A 12 -10.66 -12.51 -3.17
CA ALA A 12 -10.04 -11.42 -2.43
C ALA A 12 -8.56 -11.76 -2.20
N ARG A 13 -7.67 -10.99 -2.82
CA ARG A 13 -6.23 -11.13 -2.66
C ARG A 13 -5.82 -10.51 -1.32
N ASP A 14 -4.87 -11.10 -0.60
CA ASP A 14 -4.25 -10.42 0.53
C ASP A 14 -3.33 -9.27 0.11
N ALA A 15 -3.25 -8.25 0.95
CA ALA A 15 -2.35 -7.13 0.74
C ALA A 15 -0.89 -7.57 0.83
N GLN A 16 -0.05 -7.07 -0.08
CA GLN A 16 1.39 -7.35 -0.06
C GLN A 16 2.03 -6.84 1.23
N SER A 17 2.93 -7.63 1.80
CA SER A 17 3.74 -7.24 2.95
C SER A 17 4.71 -6.12 2.58
N THR A 18 5.03 -5.24 3.52
CA THR A 18 6.01 -4.17 3.33
C THR A 18 7.14 -4.30 4.37
N THR A 19 7.36 -3.27 5.19
CA THR A 19 8.29 -3.35 6.34
C THR A 19 7.48 -3.66 7.59
N ARG A 20 8.01 -4.51 8.49
CA ARG A 20 7.29 -4.97 9.69
C ARG A 20 6.65 -3.82 10.50
N VAL A 21 7.37 -2.72 10.68
CA VAL A 21 6.88 -1.52 11.39
C VAL A 21 5.63 -0.92 10.73
N ILE A 22 5.60 -0.86 9.40
CA ILE A 22 4.44 -0.34 8.64
C ILE A 22 3.31 -1.35 8.67
N ASP A 23 3.63 -2.63 8.50
CA ASP A 23 2.62 -3.69 8.50
C ASP A 23 1.90 -3.78 9.85
N GLU A 24 2.65 -3.69 10.96
CA GLU A 24 2.11 -3.63 12.33
C GLU A 24 1.27 -2.37 12.56
N TYR A 25 1.78 -1.19 12.17
CA TYR A 25 1.04 0.07 12.32
C TYR A 25 -0.25 0.10 11.48
N CYS A 26 -0.19 -0.35 10.23
CA CYS A 26 -1.34 -0.31 9.32
C CYS A 26 -2.38 -1.41 9.62
N ALA A 27 -2.04 -2.46 10.38
CA ALA A 27 -2.92 -3.59 10.65
C ALA A 27 -4.26 -3.16 11.26
N GLU A 28 -4.25 -2.20 12.19
CA GLU A 28 -5.46 -1.66 12.84
C GLU A 28 -6.39 -0.92 11.87
N TYR A 29 -5.86 -0.47 10.72
CA TYR A 29 -6.62 0.29 9.72
C TYR A 29 -7.12 -0.58 8.56
N LYS A 30 -6.83 -1.90 8.56
CA LYS A 30 -7.18 -2.80 7.46
C LYS A 30 -8.68 -2.76 7.14
N ASP A 31 -9.53 -2.74 8.18
CA ASP A 31 -10.99 -2.81 8.04
C ASP A 31 -11.63 -1.50 7.55
N LEU A 32 -10.87 -0.39 7.52
CA LEU A 32 -11.35 0.86 6.91
C LEU A 32 -11.41 0.77 5.38
N PHE A 33 -10.67 -0.16 4.77
CA PHE A 33 -10.55 -0.26 3.32
C PHE A 33 -11.33 -1.47 2.79
N LYS A 34 -12.35 -1.20 1.97
CA LYS A 34 -13.09 -2.24 1.24
C LYS A 34 -12.24 -2.88 0.13
N GLU A 35 -11.32 -2.12 -0.46
CA GLU A 35 -10.45 -2.58 -1.53
C GLU A 35 -9.03 -2.79 -1.01
N VAL A 36 -8.50 -4.00 -1.25
CA VAL A 36 -7.12 -4.40 -0.90
C VAL A 36 -6.09 -3.43 -1.50
N ARG A 37 -6.34 -2.94 -2.73
CA ARG A 37 -5.44 -2.03 -3.43
C ARG A 37 -5.35 -0.67 -2.73
N SER A 38 -6.46 -0.16 -2.18
CA SER A 38 -6.46 1.09 -1.42
C SER A 38 -5.65 0.95 -0.13
N TYR A 39 -5.78 -0.18 0.56
CA TYR A 39 -4.99 -0.48 1.75
C TYR A 39 -3.49 -0.59 1.43
N GLU A 40 -3.11 -1.21 0.30
CA GLU A 40 -1.71 -1.24 -0.15
C GLU A 40 -1.17 0.15 -0.44
N CYS A 41 -1.92 0.99 -1.15
CA CYS A 41 -1.54 2.39 -1.41
C CYS A 41 -1.32 3.16 -0.09
N PHE A 42 -2.16 2.92 0.92
CA PHE A 42 -2.00 3.51 2.25
C PHE A 42 -0.70 3.07 2.94
N LYS A 43 -0.33 1.79 2.84
CA LYS A 43 0.96 1.29 3.34
C LYS A 43 2.15 1.91 2.61
N TYR A 44 2.08 2.00 1.28
CA TYR A 44 3.14 2.62 0.47
C TYR A 44 3.30 4.11 0.74
N LEU A 45 2.22 4.82 1.07
CA LEU A 45 2.29 6.21 1.51
C LEU A 45 3.14 6.35 2.77
N HIS A 46 2.89 5.51 3.78
CA HIS A 46 3.68 5.50 5.02
C HIS A 46 5.14 5.16 4.74
N LEU A 47 5.38 4.18 3.87
CA LEU A 47 6.73 3.83 3.43
C LEU A 47 7.45 5.03 2.82
N GLY A 48 6.79 5.78 1.92
CA GLY A 48 7.37 6.98 1.31
C GLY A 48 7.62 8.14 2.29
N ILE A 49 6.83 8.24 3.36
CA ILE A 49 7.00 9.24 4.41
C ILE A 49 8.22 8.92 5.29
N ILE A 50 8.39 7.64 5.68
CA ILE A 50 9.48 7.23 6.56
C ILE A 50 10.78 6.93 5.82
N ALA A 51 10.71 6.67 4.52
CA ALA A 51 11.89 6.30 3.74
C ALA A 51 12.94 7.43 3.79
N PRO A 52 14.22 7.09 4.05
CA PRO A 52 15.33 8.06 4.09
C PRO A 52 15.75 8.47 2.67
N ILE A 53 14.79 8.85 1.83
CA ILE A 53 15.02 9.26 0.44
C ILE A 53 15.30 10.76 0.41
N LYS A 54 16.31 11.17 -0.35
CA LYS A 54 16.61 12.58 -0.61
C LYS A 54 15.44 13.23 -1.32
N ARG A 55 14.64 14.01 -0.58
CA ARG A 55 13.51 14.76 -1.15
C ARG A 55 14.02 15.91 -1.99
N LYS A 56 13.49 16.06 -3.21
CA LYS A 56 13.70 17.26 -4.01
C LYS A 56 12.90 18.40 -3.36
N SER A 57 13.55 19.24 -2.57
CA SER A 57 12.99 20.52 -2.17
C SER A 57 13.10 21.47 -3.36
N TRP A 58 11.98 22.01 -3.82
CA TRP A 58 12.03 23.16 -4.73
C TRP A 58 12.55 24.34 -3.92
N SER A 59 13.80 24.72 -4.15
CA SER A 59 14.33 25.97 -3.59
C SER A 59 13.58 27.13 -4.24
N LEU A 60 13.10 28.08 -3.42
CA LEU A 60 12.40 29.30 -3.83
C LEU A 60 13.23 30.23 -4.76
N ALA A 61 14.47 29.87 -5.07
CA ALA A 61 15.41 30.67 -5.88
C ALA A 61 15.23 30.53 -7.41
N ALA A 62 14.07 30.06 -7.88
CA ALA A 62 13.78 29.85 -9.30
C ALA A 62 12.62 30.72 -9.85
N PHE A 63 12.30 31.83 -9.16
CA PHE A 63 11.40 32.87 -9.66
C PHE A 63 12.13 34.22 -9.72
#